data_AF-A0A937BN70-F1
#
_entry.id   AF-A0A937BN70-F1
#
_cell.length_a   1.000
_cell.length_b   1.000
_cell.length_c   1.000
_cell.angle_alpha   90.00
_cell.angle_beta   90.00
_cell.angle_gamma   90.00
#
_symmetry.space_group_name_H-M   'P 1'
#
loop_
_entity.id
_entity.type
_entity.pdbx_description
1 polymer ?
#
loop_
_entity_poly.entity_id
_entity_poly.type
_entity_poly.pdbx_seq_one_letter_code
_entity_poly.pdbx_strand_id
1 'polypeptide(L)'
;MNALGELSSLDAVLYTKNGLNNGPNTRGLNGAQDVALDVAGHRLFVSDSVNNRVLVFNLDGSNTLVDRVADNVLGQADFDSNGAAVAKARLSAPRGLAYDSAGQRLFVADYTNNRVIVYDVAAVTNGENAVGVLGQANFTTGTAATAQNRLRNPRGLAYQAGTNRLCVGTSRTIASSSTTSRLSPTAKTP
;
A
#
# COMPACT_ATOMS: atom_id res chain seq x y z
N MET A 1 19.71 -6.34 15.41
CA MET A 1 18.99 -5.25 14.73
C MET A 1 18.69 -5.77 13.34
N ASN A 2 17.41 -5.90 12.94
CA ASN A 2 16.99 -6.60 11.73
C ASN A 2 16.38 -5.59 10.76
N ALA A 3 17.15 -5.11 9.79
CA ALA A 3 16.62 -4.23 8.73
C ALA A 3 15.99 -5.05 7.60
N LEU A 4 14.84 -4.60 7.11
CA LEU A 4 14.19 -5.04 5.87
C LEU A 4 14.74 -4.25 4.68
N GLY A 5 14.89 -4.88 3.51
CA GLY A 5 15.16 -4.15 2.26
C GLY A 5 16.63 -4.05 1.81
N GLU A 6 17.59 -4.55 2.58
CA GLU A 6 19.03 -4.41 2.29
C GLU A 6 19.81 -5.70 2.60
N LEU A 7 19.69 -6.72 1.73
CA LEU A 7 20.53 -7.91 1.77
C LEU A 7 21.55 -7.90 0.63
N SER A 8 22.77 -8.37 0.91
CA SER A 8 23.74 -8.69 -0.15
C SER A 8 23.27 -9.91 -0.96
N SER A 9 23.94 -10.21 -2.08
CA SER A 9 23.73 -11.45 -2.85
C SER A 9 24.06 -12.74 -2.08
N LEU A 10 24.44 -12.63 -0.80
CA LEU A 10 24.78 -13.71 0.11
C LEU A 10 23.98 -13.62 1.44
N ASP A 11 22.83 -12.93 1.43
CA ASP A 11 21.92 -12.78 2.58
C ASP A 11 22.54 -12.17 3.85
N ALA A 12 23.65 -11.43 3.71
CA ALA A 12 24.26 -10.66 4.80
C ALA A 12 23.71 -9.22 4.83
N VAL A 13 23.38 -8.73 6.03
CA VAL A 13 22.92 -7.34 6.24
C VAL A 13 24.10 -6.38 6.05
N LEU A 14 24.02 -5.48 5.07
CA LEU A 14 25.10 -4.54 4.73
C LEU A 14 24.63 -3.09 4.88
N TYR A 15 24.86 -2.52 6.07
CA TYR A 15 24.39 -1.18 6.48
C TYR A 15 25.10 0.03 5.83
N THR A 16 25.97 -0.17 4.82
CA THR A 16 26.89 0.88 4.34
C THR A 16 26.74 1.25 2.85
N LYS A 17 25.77 0.69 2.13
CA LYS A 17 25.61 0.98 0.69
C LYS A 17 24.43 1.91 0.40
N ASN A 18 24.75 3.12 -0.05
CA ASN A 18 23.87 3.99 -0.83
C ASN A 18 23.61 3.42 -2.26
N GLY A 19 23.34 2.12 -2.39
CA GLY A 19 23.03 1.46 -3.66
C GLY A 19 23.54 0.02 -3.80
N LEU A 20 22.57 -0.90 -3.87
CA LEU A 20 22.49 -2.07 -4.78
C LEU A 20 21.06 -2.67 -4.83
N ASN A 21 20.12 -2.22 -3.97
CA ASN A 21 18.77 -2.76 -3.87
C ASN A 21 17.65 -1.71 -3.95
N ASN A 22 17.90 -0.53 -4.54
CA ASN A 22 16.88 0.53 -4.64
C ASN A 22 16.05 0.43 -5.94
N GLY A 23 16.39 -0.52 -6.83
CA GLY A 23 15.56 -0.82 -8.01
C GLY A 23 14.38 -1.73 -7.65
N PRO A 24 13.36 -1.80 -8.50
CA PRO A 24 12.29 -2.77 -8.32
C PRO A 24 12.87 -4.18 -8.40
N ASN A 25 12.80 -4.92 -7.29
CA ASN A 25 13.04 -6.35 -7.19
C ASN A 25 12.32 -6.89 -5.93
N THR A 26 12.49 -8.18 -5.61
CA THR A 26 11.85 -8.83 -4.46
C THR A 26 12.49 -8.55 -3.10
N ARG A 27 13.70 -7.98 -3.07
CA ARG A 27 14.52 -7.83 -1.84
C ARG A 27 14.74 -6.38 -1.43
N GLY A 28 14.44 -5.44 -2.32
CA GLY A 28 14.78 -4.04 -2.24
C GLY A 28 13.61 -3.13 -1.92
N LEU A 29 13.87 -2.10 -1.13
CA LEU A 29 12.95 -0.99 -0.85
C LEU A 29 13.59 0.32 -1.28
N ASN A 30 12.80 1.26 -1.81
CA ASN A 30 13.25 2.57 -2.22
C ASN A 30 12.28 3.67 -1.75
N GLY A 31 12.70 4.38 -0.71
CA GLY A 31 11.89 5.41 -0.07
C GLY A 31 10.64 4.82 0.58
N ALA A 32 10.79 3.74 1.33
CA ALA A 32 9.70 3.18 2.12
C ALA A 32 9.15 4.23 3.10
N GLN A 33 7.82 4.38 3.16
CA GLN A 33 7.17 5.44 3.95
C GLN A 33 6.34 4.93 5.12
N ASP A 34 5.66 3.79 4.97
CA ASP A 34 4.74 3.27 5.97
C ASP A 34 4.60 1.74 5.89
N VAL A 35 4.08 1.16 6.97
CA VAL A 35 3.78 -0.27 7.09
C VAL A 35 2.39 -0.51 7.66
N ALA A 36 1.76 -1.61 7.27
CA ALA A 36 0.52 -2.10 7.89
C ALA A 36 0.65 -3.60 8.18
N LEU A 37 0.02 -4.05 9.27
CA LEU A 37 0.12 -5.43 9.75
C LEU A 37 -1.24 -6.13 9.68
N ASP A 38 -1.29 -7.27 9.01
CA ASP A 38 -2.34 -8.27 9.16
C ASP A 38 -1.88 -9.32 10.17
N VAL A 39 -2.27 -9.12 11.44
CA VAL A 39 -1.87 -9.97 12.57
C VAL A 39 -2.43 -11.39 12.45
N ALA A 40 -3.63 -11.53 11.91
CA ALA A 40 -4.34 -12.80 11.84
C ALA A 40 -3.91 -13.63 10.62
N GLY A 41 -3.64 -12.97 9.48
CA GLY A 41 -3.12 -13.61 8.28
C GLY A 41 -1.59 -13.65 8.22
N HIS A 42 -0.88 -13.13 9.23
CA HIS A 42 0.58 -13.09 9.32
C HIS A 42 1.24 -12.42 8.11
N ARG A 43 0.83 -11.18 7.78
CA ARG A 43 1.39 -10.43 6.64
C ARG A 43 1.77 -9.00 7.01
N LEU A 44 2.92 -8.55 6.51
CA LEU A 44 3.38 -7.17 6.58
C LEU A 44 3.28 -6.52 5.20
N PHE A 45 2.57 -5.40 5.12
CA PHE A 45 2.52 -4.55 3.93
C PHE A 45 3.48 -3.39 4.10
N VAL A 46 4.27 -3.09 3.08
CA VAL A 46 5.26 -2.00 3.10
C VAL A 46 5.09 -1.15 1.85
N SER A 47 4.82 0.16 2.02
CA SER A 47 4.76 1.08 0.90
C SER A 47 6.18 1.35 0.40
N ASP A 48 6.46 1.10 -0.87
CA ASP A 48 7.76 1.33 -1.52
C ASP A 48 7.58 2.48 -2.53
N SER A 49 7.70 3.71 -2.01
CA SER A 49 7.12 4.88 -2.68
C SER A 49 7.81 5.24 -3.98
N VAL A 50 9.15 5.17 -4.04
CA VAL A 50 9.88 5.53 -5.26
C VAL A 50 9.65 4.48 -6.35
N ASN A 51 9.43 3.22 -5.96
CA ASN A 51 9.08 2.14 -6.88
C ASN A 51 7.58 2.06 -7.21
N ASN A 52 6.75 3.00 -6.72
CA ASN A 52 5.33 3.07 -7.02
C ASN A 52 4.57 1.75 -6.74
N ARG A 53 4.87 1.10 -5.62
CA ARG A 53 4.30 -0.21 -5.27
C ARG A 53 4.09 -0.38 -3.76
N VAL A 54 3.38 -1.43 -3.39
CA VAL A 54 3.35 -1.96 -2.02
C VAL A 54 3.86 -3.39 -2.07
N LEU A 55 4.86 -3.71 -1.26
CA LEU A 55 5.35 -5.08 -1.10
C LEU A 55 4.62 -5.75 0.06
N VAL A 56 4.40 -7.06 -0.07
CA VAL A 56 3.79 -7.91 0.96
C VAL A 56 4.80 -8.96 1.38
N PHE A 57 5.01 -9.12 2.67
CA PHE A 57 5.90 -10.12 3.25
C PHE A 57 5.11 -11.04 4.18
N ASN A 58 5.37 -12.32 4.08
CA ASN A 58 4.85 -13.33 4.99
C ASN A 58 5.59 -13.31 6.31
N LEU A 59 4.82 -13.48 7.38
CA LEU A 59 5.28 -13.58 8.75
C LEU A 59 4.99 -14.99 9.27
N ASP A 60 5.72 -15.39 10.30
CA ASP A 60 5.45 -16.61 11.05
C ASP A 60 4.28 -16.42 12.02
N GLY A 61 3.93 -17.49 12.75
CA GLY A 61 2.83 -17.48 13.73
C GLY A 61 3.03 -16.49 14.89
N SER A 62 4.24 -15.94 15.06
CA SER A 62 4.56 -14.91 16.05
C SER A 62 4.65 -13.50 15.42
N ASN A 63 4.20 -13.34 14.18
CA ASN A 63 4.30 -12.10 13.40
C ASN A 63 5.74 -11.60 13.21
N THR A 64 6.70 -12.52 13.12
CA THR A 64 8.08 -12.23 12.74
C THR A 64 8.28 -12.59 11.27
N LEU A 65 9.11 -11.83 10.55
CA LEU A 65 9.45 -12.12 9.16
C LEU A 65 9.96 -13.55 8.98
N VAL A 66 9.34 -14.29 8.06
CA VAL A 66 9.82 -15.63 7.66
C VAL A 66 11.17 -15.49 6.97
N ASP A 67 11.25 -14.57 6.00
CA ASP A 67 12.47 -14.13 5.36
C ASP A 67 12.38 -12.64 4.98
N ARG A 68 13.29 -12.16 4.12
CA ARG A 68 13.32 -10.75 3.68
C ARG A 68 13.02 -10.59 2.19
N VAL A 69 12.35 -11.57 1.60
CA VAL A 69 11.91 -11.59 0.21
C VAL A 69 10.42 -11.30 0.19
N ALA A 70 9.99 -10.34 -0.62
CA ALA A 70 8.58 -10.05 -0.77
C ALA A 70 7.88 -11.19 -1.51
N ASP A 71 6.74 -11.60 -0.97
CA ASP A 71 5.90 -12.68 -1.52
C ASP A 71 4.92 -12.15 -2.56
N ASN A 72 4.44 -10.92 -2.38
CA ASN A 72 3.57 -10.27 -3.36
C ASN A 72 3.84 -8.78 -3.57
N VAL A 73 3.30 -8.26 -4.67
CA VAL A 73 3.36 -6.84 -5.05
C VAL A 73 2.01 -6.31 -5.51
N LEU A 74 1.61 -5.16 -4.95
CA LEU A 74 0.44 -4.40 -5.35
C LEU A 74 0.84 -3.11 -6.06
N GLY A 75 0.01 -2.67 -7.01
CA GLY A 75 0.25 -1.44 -7.78
C GLY A 75 1.26 -1.56 -8.91
N GLN A 76 1.85 -2.74 -9.13
CA GLN A 76 2.69 -3.11 -10.26
C GLN A 76 2.40 -4.57 -10.65
N ALA A 77 2.64 -4.93 -11.91
CA ALA A 77 2.35 -6.27 -12.43
C ALA A 77 3.27 -7.35 -11.81
N ASP A 78 4.49 -6.96 -11.48
CA ASP A 78 5.57 -7.81 -11.00
C ASP A 78 6.53 -7.01 -10.10
N PHE A 79 7.56 -7.67 -9.59
CA PHE A 79 8.54 -7.06 -8.71
C PHE A 79 9.57 -6.21 -9.42
N ASP A 80 9.63 -6.22 -10.75
CA ASP A 80 10.67 -5.56 -11.55
C ASP A 80 10.15 -4.28 -12.22
N SER A 81 8.84 -4.06 -12.18
CA SER A 81 8.15 -2.87 -12.66
C SER A 81 8.01 -1.80 -11.59
N ASN A 82 8.09 -0.53 -11.99
CA ASN A 82 7.88 0.62 -11.09
C ASN A 82 7.18 1.81 -11.75
N GLY A 83 6.49 1.61 -12.88
CA GLY A 83 5.85 2.69 -13.62
C GLY A 83 4.68 3.31 -12.86
N ALA A 84 4.74 4.63 -12.62
CA ALA A 84 3.63 5.37 -12.03
C ALA A 84 2.50 5.59 -13.03
N ALA A 85 1.24 5.37 -12.61
CA ALA A 85 0.06 5.70 -13.42
C ALA A 85 -1.21 5.83 -12.57
N VAL A 86 -2.25 6.45 -13.15
CA VAL A 86 -3.60 6.53 -12.57
C VAL A 86 -4.46 5.41 -13.15
N ALA A 87 -4.43 4.22 -12.54
CA ALA A 87 -5.24 3.08 -12.96
C ALA A 87 -5.59 2.15 -11.78
N LYS A 88 -6.39 1.11 -12.01
CA LYS A 88 -6.84 0.17 -10.96
C LYS A 88 -5.70 -0.64 -10.31
N ALA A 89 -4.72 -1.07 -11.11
CA ALA A 89 -3.55 -1.84 -10.67
C ALA A 89 -2.26 -1.00 -10.66
N ARG A 90 -2.37 0.33 -10.53
CA ARG A 90 -1.23 1.25 -10.59
C ARG A 90 -1.27 2.26 -9.45
N LEU A 91 -0.10 2.56 -8.90
CA LEU A 91 0.11 3.56 -7.86
C LEU A 91 1.07 4.65 -8.35
N SER A 92 1.11 5.77 -7.64
CA SER A 92 2.10 6.83 -7.82
C SER A 92 2.51 7.42 -6.46
N ALA A 93 3.75 7.13 -6.07
CA ALA A 93 4.35 7.48 -4.78
C ALA A 93 3.47 7.09 -3.58
N PRO A 94 3.03 5.81 -3.43
CA PRO A 94 2.18 5.40 -2.34
C PRO A 94 2.83 5.72 -0.98
N ARG A 95 2.05 6.23 -0.03
CA ARG A 95 2.53 6.57 1.32
C ARG A 95 1.82 5.72 2.36
N GLY A 96 0.94 6.34 3.16
CA GLY A 96 0.32 5.70 4.30
C GLY A 96 -0.53 4.50 3.93
N LEU A 97 -0.50 3.53 4.82
CA LEU A 97 -1.23 2.28 4.73
C LEU A 97 -2.17 2.16 5.92
N ALA A 98 -3.34 1.55 5.72
CA ALA A 98 -4.19 1.12 6.81
C ALA A 98 -4.85 -0.21 6.46
N TYR A 99 -4.89 -1.13 7.42
CA TYR A 99 -5.49 -2.44 7.24
C TYR A 99 -6.80 -2.54 8.03
N ASP A 100 -7.82 -3.07 7.37
CA ASP A 100 -9.09 -3.47 7.96
C ASP A 100 -9.16 -4.98 8.03
N SER A 101 -8.97 -5.52 9.24
CA SER A 101 -8.96 -6.97 9.49
C SER A 101 -10.34 -7.61 9.35
N ALA A 102 -11.43 -6.86 9.56
CA ALA A 102 -12.79 -7.41 9.47
C ALA A 102 -13.23 -7.60 8.01
N GLY A 103 -12.91 -6.62 7.16
CA GLY A 103 -13.20 -6.68 5.73
C GLY A 103 -12.06 -7.25 4.87
N GLN A 104 -10.89 -7.54 5.45
CA GLN A 104 -9.66 -7.94 4.76
C GLN A 104 -9.27 -6.94 3.66
N ARG A 105 -9.31 -5.64 4.00
CA ARG A 105 -9.03 -4.54 3.05
C ARG A 105 -7.75 -3.81 3.40
N LEU A 106 -6.92 -3.56 2.40
CA LEU A 106 -5.78 -2.66 2.51
C LEU A 106 -6.13 -1.32 1.85
N PHE A 107 -6.07 -0.24 2.62
CA PHE A 107 -6.16 1.12 2.14
C PHE A 107 -4.77 1.67 1.89
N VAL A 108 -4.53 2.23 0.71
CA VAL A 108 -3.24 2.80 0.32
C VAL A 108 -3.43 4.25 -0.10
N ALA A 109 -2.70 5.17 0.54
CA ALA A 109 -2.64 6.56 0.14
C ALA A 109 -1.81 6.70 -1.14
N ASP A 110 -2.49 6.74 -2.28
CA ASP A 110 -1.89 6.94 -3.59
C ASP A 110 -1.65 8.45 -3.81
N TYR A 111 -0.55 8.92 -3.20
CA TYR A 111 -0.28 10.31 -2.87
C TYR A 111 -0.32 11.25 -4.06
N THR A 112 0.39 10.93 -5.15
CA THR A 112 0.49 11.81 -6.32
C THR A 112 -0.81 11.78 -7.12
N ASN A 113 -1.52 10.66 -7.08
CA ASN A 113 -2.81 10.48 -7.72
C ASN A 113 -3.99 11.04 -6.90
N ASN A 114 -3.72 11.65 -5.73
CA ASN A 114 -4.70 12.34 -4.91
C ASN A 114 -5.92 11.48 -4.55
N ARG A 115 -5.68 10.22 -4.21
CA ARG A 115 -6.73 9.24 -3.87
C ARG A 115 -6.28 8.27 -2.79
N VAL A 116 -7.24 7.61 -2.16
CA VAL A 116 -6.97 6.36 -1.45
C VAL A 116 -7.48 5.24 -2.33
N ILE A 117 -6.64 4.26 -2.65
CA ILE A 117 -7.03 3.05 -3.37
C ILE A 117 -7.23 1.93 -2.36
N VAL A 118 -8.17 1.03 -2.63
CA VAL A 118 -8.55 -0.07 -1.72
C VAL A 118 -8.34 -1.39 -2.42
N TYR A 119 -7.55 -2.28 -1.81
CA TYR A 119 -7.36 -3.66 -2.26
C TYR A 119 -8.13 -4.61 -1.35
N ASP A 120 -8.75 -5.62 -1.94
CA ASP A 120 -9.22 -6.80 -1.23
C ASP A 120 -8.02 -7.75 -1.11
N VAL A 121 -7.56 -7.94 0.12
CA VAL A 121 -6.37 -8.74 0.43
C VAL A 121 -6.75 -10.02 1.18
N ALA A 122 -7.98 -10.50 1.06
CA ALA A 122 -8.36 -11.85 1.54
C ALA A 122 -7.41 -12.92 1.00
N ALA A 123 -7.05 -12.79 -0.28
CA ALA A 123 -5.92 -13.43 -0.93
C ALA A 123 -5.21 -12.38 -1.78
N VAL A 124 -3.88 -12.43 -1.87
CA VAL A 124 -3.09 -11.44 -2.63
C VAL A 124 -2.46 -12.12 -3.83
N THR A 125 -2.52 -11.45 -4.99
CA THR A 125 -1.84 -11.87 -6.21
C THR A 125 -1.12 -10.68 -6.82
N ASN A 126 0.04 -10.92 -7.43
CA ASN A 126 0.84 -9.86 -8.05
C ASN A 126 0.02 -9.10 -9.10
N GLY A 127 0.04 -7.77 -9.02
CA GLY A 127 -0.63 -6.92 -9.99
C GLY A 127 -2.16 -6.94 -9.95
N GLU A 128 -2.77 -7.39 -8.85
CA GLU A 128 -4.23 -7.38 -8.74
C GLU A 128 -4.81 -5.96 -8.83
N ASN A 129 -6.05 -5.89 -9.30
CA ASN A 129 -6.78 -4.64 -9.38
C ASN A 129 -7.30 -4.23 -8.01
N ALA A 130 -7.22 -2.94 -7.70
CA ALA A 130 -7.97 -2.39 -6.59
C ALA A 130 -9.49 -2.51 -6.79
N VAL A 131 -10.19 -2.73 -5.69
CA VAL A 131 -11.65 -2.93 -5.62
C VAL A 131 -12.40 -1.65 -5.25
N GLY A 132 -11.71 -0.62 -4.78
CA GLY A 132 -12.31 0.66 -4.41
C GLY A 132 -11.37 1.85 -4.56
N VAL A 133 -11.96 3.05 -4.67
CA VAL A 133 -11.26 4.33 -4.71
C VAL A 133 -12.01 5.38 -3.89
N LEU A 134 -11.29 6.13 -3.06
CA LEU A 134 -11.82 7.25 -2.28
C LEU A 134 -11.11 8.55 -2.69
N GLY A 135 -11.85 9.66 -2.65
CA GLY A 135 -11.32 10.98 -3.03
C GLY A 135 -11.30 11.27 -4.54
N GLN A 136 -11.78 10.33 -5.36
CA GLN A 136 -11.91 10.44 -6.81
C GLN A 136 -13.21 9.76 -7.28
N ALA A 137 -13.69 10.11 -8.47
CA ALA A 137 -14.93 9.56 -9.02
C ALA A 137 -14.75 8.14 -9.59
N ASN A 138 -13.53 7.82 -10.04
CA ASN A 138 -13.17 6.54 -10.64
C ASN A 138 -11.66 6.30 -10.52
N PHE A 139 -11.19 5.18 -11.07
CA PHE A 139 -9.78 4.76 -11.02
C PHE A 139 -8.85 5.43 -12.04
N THR A 140 -9.37 6.25 -12.96
CA THR A 140 -8.59 6.89 -14.02
C THR A 140 -8.45 8.41 -13.83
N THR A 141 -9.09 8.98 -12.79
CA THR A 141 -8.96 10.38 -12.41
C THR A 141 -8.06 10.56 -11.19
N GLY A 142 -7.13 11.53 -11.25
CA GLY A 142 -6.20 11.85 -10.15
C GLY A 142 -6.14 13.34 -9.80
N THR A 143 -7.15 14.12 -10.18
CA THR A 143 -7.16 15.58 -10.01
C THR A 143 -7.28 15.97 -8.53
N ALA A 144 -6.31 16.74 -8.03
CA ALA A 144 -6.30 17.23 -6.66
C ALA A 144 -7.40 18.27 -6.42
N ALA A 145 -8.15 18.11 -5.34
CA ALA A 145 -9.11 19.11 -4.87
C ALA A 145 -9.40 18.92 -3.39
N THR A 146 -9.82 19.98 -2.72
CA THR A 146 -10.25 19.96 -1.32
C THR A 146 -11.75 20.14 -1.27
N ALA A 147 -12.47 19.02 -1.31
CA ALA A 147 -13.91 18.95 -1.15
C ALA A 147 -14.25 17.70 -0.34
N GLN A 148 -15.48 17.59 0.16
CA GLN A 148 -15.89 16.43 0.96
C GLN A 148 -15.65 15.08 0.25
N ASN A 149 -15.66 15.07 -1.08
CA ASN A 149 -15.44 13.90 -1.92
C ASN A 149 -14.08 13.87 -2.64
N ARG A 150 -13.18 14.83 -2.35
CA ARG A 150 -11.88 14.94 -3.03
C ARG A 150 -10.73 15.05 -2.05
N LEU A 151 -9.62 14.41 -2.41
CA LEU A 151 -8.40 14.45 -1.63
C LEU A 151 -7.33 15.28 -2.37
N ARG A 152 -6.38 15.78 -1.59
CA ARG A 152 -5.14 16.38 -2.09
C ARG A 152 -3.99 15.77 -1.32
N ASN A 153 -3.14 15.04 -2.01
CA ASN A 153 -1.91 14.47 -1.46
C ASN A 153 -2.14 13.75 -0.12
N PRO A 154 -2.96 12.68 -0.08
CA PRO A 154 -3.17 11.89 1.12
C PRO A 154 -1.83 11.29 1.57
N ARG A 155 -1.52 11.38 2.86
CA ARG A 155 -0.25 10.95 3.46
C ARG A 155 -0.47 9.81 4.42
N GLY A 156 -0.89 10.10 5.66
CA GLY A 156 -1.12 9.07 6.68
C GLY A 156 -2.56 8.56 6.62
N LEU A 157 -2.73 7.27 6.87
CA LEU A 157 -4.02 6.61 6.99
C LEU A 157 -4.14 5.98 8.38
N ALA A 158 -5.34 5.98 8.94
CA ALA A 158 -5.65 5.21 10.14
C ALA A 158 -7.07 4.67 10.04
N TYR A 159 -7.23 3.36 10.15
CA TYR A 159 -8.53 2.71 10.13
C TYR A 159 -8.98 2.38 11.55
N GLN A 160 -10.22 2.74 11.87
CA GLN A 160 -10.85 2.47 13.15
C GLN A 160 -11.95 1.43 12.97
N ALA A 161 -11.65 0.17 13.31
CA ALA A 161 -12.57 -0.95 13.11
C ALA A 161 -13.90 -0.77 13.84
N GLY A 162 -13.88 -0.33 15.11
CA GLY A 162 -15.09 -0.19 15.92
C GLY A 162 -16.12 0.83 15.39
N THR A 163 -15.71 1.77 14.54
CA THR A 163 -16.61 2.74 13.90
C THR A 163 -16.64 2.62 12.38
N ASN A 164 -15.87 1.69 11.81
CA ASN A 164 -15.65 1.53 10.37
C ASN A 164 -15.28 2.84 9.66
N ARG A 165 -14.39 3.62 10.29
CA ARG A 165 -13.95 4.94 9.79
C ARG A 165 -12.50 4.87 9.33
N LEU A 166 -12.24 5.48 8.18
CA LEU A 166 -10.89 5.76 7.71
C LEU A 166 -10.58 7.25 7.93
N CYS A 167 -9.55 7.52 8.71
CA CYS A 167 -8.94 8.84 8.86
C CYS A 167 -7.83 8.99 7.82
N VAL A 168 -7.83 10.12 7.11
CA VAL A 168 -6.88 10.44 6.04
C VAL A 168 -6.22 11.78 6.36
N GLY A 169 -4.94 11.74 6.70
CA GLY A 169 -4.12 12.94 6.81
C GLY A 169 -3.79 13.46 5.41
N THR A 170 -4.09 14.72 5.13
CA THR A 170 -3.72 15.39 3.87
C THR A 170 -2.67 16.45 4.14
N SER A 171 -2.08 17.01 3.09
CA SER A 171 -1.05 18.04 3.24
C SER A 171 -1.58 19.39 3.79
N ARG A 172 -2.88 19.50 4.13
CA ARG A 172 -3.51 20.71 4.71
C ARG A 172 -4.48 20.44 5.86
N THR A 173 -5.11 19.27 5.94
CA THR A 173 -6.14 18.94 6.95
C THR A 173 -6.22 17.44 7.25
N ILE A 174 -6.84 17.07 8.37
CA ILE A 174 -7.33 15.70 8.62
C ILE A 174 -8.74 15.59 8.04
N ALA A 175 -8.95 14.66 7.10
CA ALA A 175 -10.28 14.29 6.63
C ALA A 175 -10.67 12.93 7.23
N SER A 176 -11.94 12.73 7.58
CA SER A 176 -12.45 11.40 7.95
C SER A 176 -13.57 11.01 6.98
N SER A 177 -13.56 9.76 6.54
CA SER A 177 -14.58 9.22 5.64
C SER A 177 -15.16 7.94 6.25
N SER A 178 -16.49 7.79 6.26
CA SER A 178 -17.14 6.53 6.58
C SER A 178 -17.02 5.60 5.36
N THR A 179 -16.42 4.42 5.55
CA THR A 179 -16.17 3.49 4.43
C THR A 179 -17.48 2.87 3.89
N THR A 180 -18.57 2.98 4.63
CA THR A 180 -19.91 2.44 4.29
C THR A 180 -20.66 3.24 3.23
N SER A 181 -20.30 4.52 2.98
CA SER A 181 -21.08 5.38 2.08
C SER A 181 -20.50 5.57 0.68
N ARG A 182 -19.32 4.98 0.38
CA ARG A 182 -18.50 5.43 -0.76
C ARG A 182 -17.73 4.36 -1.54
N LEU A 183 -17.84 3.10 -1.17
CA LEU A 183 -17.29 2.03 -2.01
C LEU A 183 -18.27 1.81 -3.15
N SER A 184 -17.83 1.98 -4.39
CA SER A 184 -18.41 1.28 -5.54
C SER A 184 -17.82 -0.13 -5.49
N PRO A 185 -18.47 -1.13 -4.88
CA PRO A 185 -17.85 -2.42 -4.66
C PRO A 185 -17.88 -3.15 -6.01
N THR A 186 -16.72 -3.44 -6.57
CA THR A 186 -16.60 -4.54 -7.53
C THR A 186 -16.02 -5.71 -6.76
N ALA A 187 -16.82 -6.75 -6.51
CA ALA A 187 -16.36 -7.98 -5.90
C ALA A 187 -15.22 -8.58 -6.73
N LYS A 188 -14.19 -9.09 -6.04
CA LYS A 188 -13.14 -9.91 -6.67
C LYS A 188 -13.82 -11.16 -7.21
N THR A 189 -13.88 -11.29 -8.54
CA THR A 189 -14.38 -12.51 -9.15
C THR A 189 -13.31 -13.60 -8.96
N PRO A 190 -13.70 -14.83 -8.58
CA PRO A 190 -12.78 -15.92 -8.29
C PRO A 190 -11.96 -16.34 -9.52
#